data_AF-A0AAW0GHK5-F1
#
_entry.id   AF-A0AAW0GHK5-F1
#
_cell.length_a   1.000
_cell.length_b   1.000
_cell.length_c   1.000
_cell.angle_alpha   90.00
_cell.angle_beta   90.00
_cell.angle_gamma   90.00
#
_symmetry.space_group_name_H-M   'P 1'
#
loop_
_entity.id
_entity.type
_entity.pdbx_description
1 polymer ?
#
loop_
_entity_poly.entity_id
_entity_poly.type
_entity_poly.pdbx_seq_one_letter_code
_entity_poly.pdbx_strand_id
1 'polypeptide(L)'
;MFQHLSVSPSEHVIIEAHPDVLQHMRETGWYDKKGVTILEGKWQDHIEALHIPGFDVVYTDTFSEDYVELHKFFEILPELLEGPDSRFSFFHGLGATNALFYDVYTQVSEMHLADVGVNIEWSEVDVFADTTPATWGKTREYFAMRHYRLPIGKMRTV
;
A
#
# COMPACT_ATOMS: atom_id res chain seq x y z
N MET A 1 11.76 -9.29 1.24
CA MET A 1 10.39 -9.85 1.08
C MET A 1 10.05 -10.64 2.33
N PHE A 2 8.78 -10.70 2.75
CA PHE A 2 8.35 -11.30 4.03
C PHE A 2 8.85 -12.75 4.25
N GLN A 3 9.17 -13.44 3.16
CA GLN A 3 9.63 -14.82 3.08
C GLN A 3 11.09 -14.99 3.53
N HIS A 4 11.79 -13.89 3.79
CA HIS A 4 13.14 -13.86 4.35
C HIS A 4 13.17 -13.35 5.80
N LEU A 5 12.01 -13.08 6.40
CA LEU A 5 11.92 -12.77 7.82
C LEU A 5 12.18 -14.05 8.63
N SER A 6 12.77 -13.90 9.82
CA SER A 6 12.97 -15.02 10.76
C SER A 6 11.64 -15.61 11.24
N VAL A 7 10.59 -14.79 11.24
CA VAL A 7 9.20 -15.17 11.45
C VAL A 7 8.41 -14.72 10.23
N SER A 8 7.99 -15.69 9.41
CA SER A 8 7.11 -15.42 8.27
C SER A 8 5.68 -15.17 8.75
N PRO A 9 4.91 -14.33 8.04
CA PRO A 9 3.49 -14.19 8.33
C PRO A 9 2.79 -15.55 8.17
N SER A 10 1.78 -15.81 9.01
CA SER A 10 0.95 -17.02 8.92
C SER A 10 0.14 -17.07 7.63
N GLU A 11 -0.24 -15.90 7.11
CA GLU A 11 -0.98 -15.70 5.87
C GLU A 11 -0.50 -14.43 5.14
N HIS A 12 -0.47 -14.47 3.82
CA HIS A 12 -0.10 -13.38 2.94
C HIS A 12 -1.03 -13.39 1.72
N VAL A 13 -2.03 -12.52 1.75
CA VAL A 13 -2.99 -12.33 0.65
C VAL A 13 -2.48 -11.25 -0.30
N ILE A 14 -2.50 -11.53 -1.60
CA ILE A 14 -2.16 -10.58 -2.66
C ILE A 14 -3.33 -10.51 -3.63
N ILE A 15 -3.82 -9.30 -3.91
CA ILE A 15 -4.83 -9.07 -4.94
C ILE A 15 -4.14 -8.49 -6.16
N GLU A 16 -4.33 -9.12 -7.32
CA GLU A 16 -3.69 -8.68 -8.57
C GLU A 16 -4.66 -8.86 -9.74
N ALA A 17 -4.80 -7.81 -10.56
CA ALA A 17 -5.74 -7.76 -11.68
C ALA A 17 -5.05 -7.94 -13.03
N HIS A 18 -3.77 -7.62 -13.15
CA HIS A 18 -3.08 -7.56 -14.42
C HIS A 18 -2.65 -8.96 -14.89
N PRO A 19 -3.12 -9.42 -16.06
CA PRO A 19 -2.90 -10.80 -16.52
C PRO A 19 -1.41 -11.16 -16.65
N ASP A 20 -0.58 -10.22 -17.14
CA ASP A 20 0.87 -10.47 -17.28
C ASP A 20 1.56 -10.63 -15.91
N VAL A 21 1.11 -9.91 -14.88
CA VAL A 21 1.67 -10.04 -13.52
C VAL A 21 1.23 -11.37 -12.92
N LEU A 22 -0.04 -11.73 -13.08
CA LEU A 22 -0.56 -13.04 -12.65
C LEU A 22 0.19 -14.19 -13.32
N GLN A 23 0.44 -14.11 -14.63
CA GLN A 23 1.25 -15.08 -15.36
C GLN A 23 2.67 -15.15 -14.79
N HIS A 24 3.32 -14.01 -14.58
CA HIS A 24 4.65 -13.95 -14.00
C HIS A 24 4.70 -14.57 -12.59
N MET A 25 3.70 -14.31 -11.75
CA MET A 25 3.56 -14.91 -10.42
C MET A 25 3.43 -16.43 -10.49
N ARG A 26 2.73 -16.98 -11.49
CA ARG A 26 2.69 -18.43 -11.72
C ARG A 26 4.05 -18.99 -12.12
N GLU A 27 4.70 -18.36 -13.10
CA GLU A 27 6.00 -18.80 -13.63
C GLU A 27 7.11 -18.75 -12.57
N THR A 28 7.01 -17.81 -11.63
CA THR A 28 7.96 -17.65 -10.52
C THR A 28 7.55 -18.37 -9.23
N GLY A 29 6.48 -19.17 -9.27
CA GLY A 29 6.07 -20.07 -8.19
C GLY A 29 5.44 -19.38 -6.97
N TRP A 30 4.87 -18.18 -7.13
CA TRP A 30 4.19 -17.49 -6.02
C TRP A 30 2.96 -18.24 -5.53
N TYR A 31 2.21 -18.85 -6.44
CA TYR A 31 1.01 -19.64 -6.12
C TYR A 31 1.33 -20.87 -5.26
N ASP A 32 2.56 -21.37 -5.32
CA ASP A 32 3.00 -22.55 -4.57
C ASP A 32 3.65 -22.19 -3.22
N LYS A 33 3.81 -20.89 -2.91
CA LYS A 33 4.41 -20.46 -1.64
C LYS A 33 3.45 -20.75 -0.48
N LYS A 34 3.96 -21.46 0.54
CA LYS A 34 3.20 -21.74 1.76
C LYS A 34 2.71 -20.43 2.41
N GLY A 35 1.43 -20.38 2.72
CA GLY A 35 0.78 -19.23 3.37
C GLY A 35 0.52 -18.06 2.44
N VAL A 36 0.73 -18.20 1.13
CA VAL A 36 0.40 -17.16 0.14
C VAL A 36 -0.90 -17.51 -0.56
N THR A 37 -1.81 -16.54 -0.63
CA THR A 37 -3.08 -16.63 -1.38
C THR A 37 -3.11 -15.51 -2.41
N ILE A 38 -3.35 -15.85 -3.67
CA ILE A 38 -3.49 -14.88 -4.76
C ILE A 38 -4.96 -14.77 -5.13
N LEU A 39 -5.50 -13.56 -5.07
CA LEU A 39 -6.85 -13.22 -5.50
C LEU A 39 -6.77 -12.49 -6.84
N GLU A 40 -7.27 -13.14 -7.89
CA GLU A 40 -7.23 -12.62 -9.26
C GLU A 40 -8.40 -11.67 -9.49
N GLY A 41 -8.12 -10.43 -9.87
CA GLY A 41 -9.13 -9.40 -10.09
C GLY A 41 -8.79 -8.10 -9.37
N LYS A 42 -9.71 -7.14 -9.40
CA LYS A 42 -9.49 -5.87 -8.71
C LYS A 42 -9.83 -6.02 -7.23
N TRP A 43 -9.24 -5.17 -6.38
CA TRP A 43 -9.55 -5.19 -4.96
C TRP A 43 -11.05 -4.97 -4.68
N GLN A 44 -11.71 -4.16 -5.51
CA GLN A 44 -13.16 -3.90 -5.45
C GLN A 44 -14.00 -5.18 -5.58
N ASP A 45 -13.50 -6.20 -6.30
CA ASP A 45 -14.21 -7.46 -6.52
C ASP A 45 -14.06 -8.43 -5.33
N HIS A 46 -13.08 -8.18 -4.46
CA HIS A 46 -12.67 -9.10 -3.39
C HIS A 46 -12.96 -8.57 -1.98
N ILE A 47 -13.33 -7.29 -1.82
CA ILE A 47 -13.54 -6.64 -0.50
C ILE A 47 -14.41 -7.53 0.40
N GLU A 48 -15.59 -7.93 -0.06
CA GLU A 48 -16.54 -8.72 0.74
C GLU A 48 -15.97 -10.06 1.23
N ALA A 49 -15.02 -10.65 0.48
CA ALA A 49 -14.40 -11.94 0.78
C ALA A 49 -13.18 -11.83 1.72
N LEU A 50 -12.66 -10.62 1.95
CA LEU A 50 -11.49 -10.37 2.78
C LEU A 50 -11.81 -10.26 4.28
N HIS A 51 -13.08 -10.36 4.65
CA HIS A 51 -13.52 -10.07 6.01
C HIS A 51 -13.54 -11.33 6.90
N ILE A 52 -12.79 -11.24 7.99
CA ILE A 52 -12.78 -12.07 9.21
C ILE A 52 -11.96 -13.38 9.12
N PRO A 53 -10.88 -13.51 9.92
CA PRO A 53 -10.27 -12.44 10.73
C PRO A 53 -9.70 -11.33 9.83
N GLY A 54 -9.57 -10.11 10.37
CA GLY A 54 -8.88 -9.02 9.70
C GLY A 54 -7.37 -9.27 9.61
N PHE A 55 -6.66 -8.34 9.00
CA PHE A 55 -5.22 -8.42 8.79
C PHE A 55 -4.43 -7.63 9.84
N ASP A 56 -3.28 -8.17 10.23
CA ASP A 56 -2.29 -7.45 11.05
C ASP A 56 -1.62 -6.32 10.26
N VAL A 57 -1.47 -6.48 8.94
CA VAL A 57 -0.82 -5.50 8.07
C VAL A 57 -1.54 -5.44 6.73
N VAL A 58 -1.90 -4.23 6.31
CA VAL A 58 -2.47 -3.94 4.98
C VAL A 58 -1.56 -2.94 4.26
N TYR A 59 -1.20 -3.25 3.01
CA TYR A 59 -0.46 -2.35 2.14
C TYR A 59 -1.14 -2.24 0.78
N THR A 60 -1.35 -1.02 0.28
CA THR A 60 -1.92 -0.80 -1.06
C THR A 60 -1.01 0.08 -1.92
N ASP A 61 -0.75 -0.36 -3.15
CA ASP A 61 0.04 0.32 -4.18
C ASP A 61 -0.47 -0.14 -5.54
N THR A 62 -1.64 0.36 -5.91
CA THR A 62 -2.30 0.02 -7.17
C THR A 62 -1.87 0.98 -8.28
N PHE A 63 -1.72 0.43 -9.49
CA PHE A 63 -1.32 1.25 -10.63
C PHE A 63 -2.54 1.87 -11.33
N SER A 64 -2.41 3.14 -11.72
CA SER A 64 -3.40 3.88 -12.52
C SER A 64 -4.77 4.11 -11.87
N GLU A 65 -4.86 4.01 -10.54
CA GLU A 65 -6.02 4.49 -9.78
C GLU A 65 -5.86 5.96 -9.41
N ASP A 66 -6.96 6.70 -9.39
CA ASP A 66 -6.97 8.08 -8.93
C ASP A 66 -7.18 8.16 -7.41
N TYR A 67 -7.16 9.38 -6.88
CA TYR A 67 -7.34 9.60 -5.45
C TYR A 67 -8.72 9.14 -4.94
N VAL A 68 -9.75 9.11 -5.79
CA VAL A 68 -11.10 8.72 -5.39
C VAL A 68 -11.13 7.23 -5.05
N GLU A 69 -10.46 6.39 -5.85
CA GLU A 69 -10.35 4.97 -5.55
C GLU A 69 -9.51 4.70 -4.29
N LEU A 70 -8.40 5.43 -4.10
CA LEU A 70 -7.61 5.33 -2.86
C LEU A 70 -8.43 5.75 -1.63
N HIS A 71 -9.25 6.80 -1.76
CA HIS A 71 -10.12 7.24 -0.67
C HIS A 71 -11.17 6.18 -0.33
N LYS A 72 -11.81 5.54 -1.32
CA LYS A 72 -12.70 4.39 -1.09
C LYS A 72 -11.99 3.24 -0.39
N PHE A 73 -10.71 3.01 -0.71
CA PHE A 73 -9.91 2.03 0.00
C PHE A 73 -9.70 2.41 1.48
N PHE A 74 -9.56 3.70 1.80
CA PHE A 74 -9.48 4.15 3.20
C PHE A 74 -10.77 3.84 3.97
N GLU A 75 -11.94 4.01 3.34
CA GLU A 75 -13.25 3.75 3.95
C GLU A 75 -13.43 2.30 4.45
N ILE A 76 -12.75 1.33 3.83
CA ILE A 76 -12.85 -0.09 4.20
C ILE A 76 -11.80 -0.55 5.23
N LEU A 77 -10.83 0.30 5.58
CA LEU A 77 -9.76 -0.06 6.53
C LEU A 77 -10.25 -0.55 7.90
N PRO A 78 -11.32 0.03 8.51
CA PRO A 78 -11.81 -0.44 9.80
C PRO A 78 -12.32 -1.89 9.79
N GLU A 79 -12.74 -2.39 8.62
CA GLU A 79 -13.22 -3.77 8.45
C GLU A 79 -12.06 -4.72 8.09
N LEU A 80 -11.02 -4.19 7.43
CA LEU A 80 -9.85 -4.96 7.03
C LEU A 80 -8.81 -5.16 8.14
N LEU A 81 -8.67 -4.22 9.08
CA LEU A 81 -7.65 -4.28 10.12
C LEU A 81 -8.16 -5.05 11.34
N GLU A 82 -7.43 -6.07 11.77
CA GLU A 82 -7.81 -6.94 12.91
C GLU A 82 -7.96 -6.17 14.23
N GLY A 83 -7.13 -5.16 14.49
CA GLY A 83 -7.19 -4.43 15.75
C GLY A 83 -6.23 -3.25 15.89
N PRO A 84 -6.05 -2.72 17.12
CA PRO A 84 -5.22 -1.54 17.38
C PRO A 84 -3.72 -1.75 17.10
N ASP A 85 -3.26 -3.01 17.15
CA ASP A 85 -1.89 -3.38 16.81
C ASP A 85 -1.65 -3.55 15.31
N SER A 86 -2.71 -3.56 14.50
CA SER A 86 -2.60 -3.65 13.05
C SER A 86 -1.99 -2.38 12.45
N ARG A 87 -1.37 -2.51 11.27
CA ARG A 87 -0.73 -1.42 10.54
C ARG A 87 -1.28 -1.30 9.13
N PHE A 88 -1.44 -0.06 8.68
CA PHE A 88 -1.77 0.26 7.31
C PHE A 88 -0.68 1.14 6.70
N SER A 89 -0.37 0.95 5.42
CA SER A 89 0.47 1.84 4.63
C SER A 89 0.03 1.81 3.17
N PHE A 90 0.42 2.82 2.40
CA PHE A 90 0.19 2.88 0.97
C PHE A 90 1.36 3.58 0.27
N PHE A 91 1.47 3.43 -1.05
CA PHE A 91 2.40 4.25 -1.82
C PHE A 91 1.90 5.69 -1.95
N HIS A 92 2.59 6.65 -1.31
CA HIS A 92 2.24 8.06 -1.37
C HIS A 92 3.01 8.81 -2.47
N GLY A 93 2.60 8.60 -3.72
CA GLY A 93 3.09 9.33 -4.91
C GLY A 93 2.22 10.51 -5.34
N LEU A 94 1.18 10.85 -4.57
CA LEU A 94 0.12 11.78 -4.97
C LEU A 94 0.65 13.20 -5.15
N GLY A 95 0.61 13.71 -6.38
CA GLY A 95 1.10 15.06 -6.69
C GLY A 95 2.62 15.22 -6.52
N ALA A 96 3.38 14.12 -6.44
CA ALA A 96 4.81 14.14 -6.09
C ALA A 96 5.74 14.73 -7.16
N THR A 97 5.21 15.27 -8.26
CA THR A 97 5.96 16.08 -9.23
C THR A 97 5.91 17.58 -8.92
N ASN A 98 5.11 17.99 -7.92
CA ASN A 98 4.99 19.37 -7.45
C ASN A 98 4.90 19.40 -5.92
N ALA A 99 5.84 20.06 -5.25
CA ALA A 99 5.91 20.10 -3.79
C ALA A 99 4.62 20.60 -3.12
N LEU A 100 3.95 21.60 -3.70
CA LEU A 100 2.69 22.10 -3.16
C LEU A 100 1.59 21.03 -3.21
N PHE A 101 1.44 20.33 -4.34
CA PHE A 101 0.43 19.28 -4.45
C PHE A 101 0.78 18.07 -3.57
N TYR A 102 2.07 17.74 -3.45
CA TYR A 102 2.52 16.70 -2.54
C TYR A 102 2.13 17.01 -1.09
N ASP A 103 2.34 18.25 -0.62
CA ASP A 103 1.93 18.70 0.71
C ASP A 103 0.40 18.67 0.88
N VAL A 104 -0.35 19.15 -0.11
CA VAL A 104 -1.82 19.13 -0.08
C VAL A 104 -2.34 17.70 0.02
N TYR A 105 -1.89 16.78 -0.82
CA TYR A 105 -2.34 15.38 -0.77
C TYR A 105 -1.88 14.65 0.49
N THR A 106 -0.77 15.06 1.10
CA THR A 106 -0.35 14.55 2.42
C THR A 106 -1.42 14.89 3.47
N GLN A 107 -1.85 16.16 3.53
CA GLN A 107 -2.88 16.60 4.48
C GLN A 107 -4.26 16.01 4.17
N VAL A 108 -4.65 15.94 2.90
CA VAL A 108 -5.95 15.37 2.49
C VAL A 108 -6.03 13.89 2.87
N SER A 109 -4.98 13.11 2.60
CA SER A 109 -4.93 11.70 3.01
C SER A 109 -4.99 11.55 4.54
N GLU A 110 -4.30 12.39 5.30
CA GLU A 110 -4.35 12.38 6.75
C GLU A 110 -5.75 12.67 7.30
N MET A 111 -6.47 13.65 6.72
CA MET A 111 -7.84 13.97 7.11
C MET A 111 -8.81 12.81 6.81
N HIS A 112 -8.76 12.25 5.61
CA HIS A 112 -9.67 11.15 5.26
C HIS A 112 -9.38 9.86 6.03
N LEU A 113 -8.11 9.57 6.34
CA LEU A 113 -7.76 8.46 7.23
C LEU A 113 -8.25 8.72 8.66
N ALA A 114 -8.17 9.96 9.14
CA ALA A 114 -8.69 10.34 10.44
C ALA A 114 -10.22 10.15 10.55
N ASP A 115 -10.97 10.40 9.47
CA ASP A 115 -12.43 10.24 9.42
C ASP A 115 -12.86 8.78 9.62
N VAL A 116 -12.04 7.82 9.19
CA VAL A 116 -12.26 6.37 9.39
C VAL A 116 -11.58 5.84 10.66
N GLY A 117 -11.03 6.73 11.50
CA GLY A 117 -10.42 6.36 12.76
C GLY A 117 -8.98 5.85 12.64
N VAL A 118 -8.30 6.04 11.51
CA VAL A 118 -6.87 5.73 11.34
C VAL A 118 -6.04 6.98 11.63
N ASN A 119 -5.10 6.88 12.57
CA ASN A 119 -4.08 7.90 12.77
C ASN A 119 -2.83 7.55 11.97
N ILE A 120 -2.30 8.51 11.21
CA ILE A 120 -1.15 8.30 10.34
C ILE A 120 0.08 9.04 10.87
N GLU A 121 1.21 8.36 10.86
CA GLU A 121 2.54 8.95 11.11
C GLU A 121 3.31 8.93 9.79
N TRP A 122 4.02 10.02 9.50
CA TRP A 122 4.82 10.15 8.28
C TRP A 122 6.31 10.03 8.61
N SER A 123 6.98 9.02 8.05
CA SER A 123 8.44 8.92 8.10
C SER A 123 9.05 9.46 6.82
N GLU A 124 10.02 10.37 6.93
CA GLU A 124 10.73 10.88 5.76
C GLU A 124 11.89 9.95 5.38
N VAL A 125 11.95 9.60 4.09
CA VAL A 125 13.04 8.82 3.49
C VAL A 125 13.68 9.69 2.42
N ASP A 126 14.96 10.05 2.58
CA ASP A 126 15.71 10.76 1.54
C ASP A 126 15.93 9.80 0.37
N VAL A 127 15.16 9.99 -0.70
CA VAL A 127 15.21 9.09 -1.86
C VAL A 127 16.50 9.27 -2.65
N PHE A 128 17.28 10.33 -2.40
CA PHE A 128 18.53 10.61 -3.11
C PHE A 128 19.79 10.17 -2.36
N ALA A 129 19.68 9.82 -1.07
CA ALA A 129 20.83 9.51 -0.22
C ALA A 129 21.74 8.43 -0.82
N ASP A 130 21.16 7.41 -1.45
CA ASP A 130 21.89 6.27 -2.05
C ASP A 130 21.57 6.05 -3.54
N THR A 131 21.07 7.08 -4.24
CA THR A 131 20.76 6.94 -5.67
C THR A 131 21.97 7.11 -6.57
N THR A 132 22.09 6.20 -7.53
CA THR A 132 22.97 6.34 -8.69
C THR A 132 22.15 6.76 -9.91
N PRO A 133 22.78 7.29 -10.98
CA PRO A 133 22.07 7.59 -12.23
C PRO A 133 21.35 6.39 -12.88
N ALA A 134 21.65 5.16 -12.46
CA ALA A 134 20.99 3.93 -12.92
C ALA A 134 19.81 3.49 -12.02
N THR A 135 19.62 4.12 -10.86
CA THR A 135 18.59 3.74 -9.89
C THR A 135 17.19 4.06 -10.40
N TRP A 136 17.02 5.17 -11.14
CA TRP A 136 15.75 5.57 -11.72
C TRP A 136 15.73 5.33 -13.24
N GLY A 137 14.61 4.82 -13.74
CA GLY A 137 14.41 4.58 -15.17
C GLY A 137 14.32 5.90 -15.98
N LYS A 138 14.48 5.80 -17.30
CA LYS A 138 14.31 6.93 -18.24
C LYS A 138 12.84 7.15 -18.66
N THR A 139 11.91 6.50 -17.97
CA THR A 139 10.47 6.59 -18.23
C THR A 139 9.91 7.92 -17.71
N ARG A 140 8.62 8.14 -17.91
CA ARG A 140 7.94 9.35 -17.42
C ARG A 140 8.18 9.52 -15.93
N GLU A 141 8.66 10.70 -15.54
CA GLU A 141 8.83 11.08 -14.14
C GLU A 141 7.45 11.17 -13.46
N TYR A 142 7.27 10.36 -12.42
CA TYR A 142 6.05 10.33 -11.60
C TYR A 142 6.32 10.75 -10.14
N PHE A 143 7.58 10.96 -9.77
CA PHE A 143 8.01 11.39 -8.45
C PHE A 143 9.29 12.24 -8.59
N ALA A 144 9.29 13.46 -8.02
CA ALA A 144 10.39 14.41 -8.13
C ALA A 144 10.81 15.02 -6.78
N MET A 145 10.23 14.56 -5.67
CA MET A 145 10.51 15.10 -4.33
C MET A 145 11.80 14.52 -3.76
N ARG A 146 12.51 15.29 -2.92
CA ARG A 146 13.70 14.80 -2.21
C ARG A 146 13.38 13.75 -1.16
N HIS A 147 12.32 13.96 -0.41
CA HIS A 147 11.90 13.05 0.64
C HIS A 147 10.62 12.35 0.22
N TYR A 148 10.63 11.03 0.29
CA TYR A 148 9.41 10.23 0.29
C TYR A 148 8.83 10.22 1.70
N ARG A 149 7.59 10.67 1.85
CA ARG A 149 6.84 10.58 3.10
C ARG A 149 6.15 9.22 3.12
N LEU A 150 6.73 8.28 3.86
CA LEU A 150 6.20 6.95 4.09
C LEU A 150 5.05 7.03 5.11
N PRO A 151 3.80 6.71 4.72
CA PRO A 151 2.66 6.69 5.64
C PRO A 151 2.66 5.43 6.50
N ILE A 152 2.46 5.58 7.81
CA ILE A 152 2.24 4.46 8.74
C ILE A 152 0.97 4.74 9.55
N GLY A 153 -0.12 4.07 9.17
CA GLY A 153 -1.44 4.17 9.79
C GLY A 153 -1.66 3.13 10.89
N LYS A 154 -2.38 3.52 11.95
CA LYS A 154 -2.88 2.66 13.03
C LYS A 154 -4.29 3.05 13.39
N MET A 155 -5.13 2.09 13.78
CA MET A 155 -6.45 2.43 14.35
C MET A 155 -6.27 3.25 15.64
N ARG A 156 -7.08 4.29 15.80
CA ARG A 156 -7.15 5.06 17.05
C ARG A 156 -7.69 4.15 18.14
N THR A 157 -6.93 4.00 19.22
CA THR A 157 -7.43 3.40 20.45
C THR A 157 -8.44 4.35 21.07
N VAL A 158 -9.67 3.88 21.28
CA VAL A 158 -10.72 4.59 22.03
C VAL A 158 -10.37 4.64 23.51
#